data_AF-A0A4Y9IVB6-F1
#
_entry.id   AF-A0A4Y9IVB6-F1
#
_cell.length_a   1.000
_cell.length_b   1.000
_cell.length_c   1.000
_cell.angle_alpha   90.00
_cell.angle_beta   90.00
_cell.angle_gamma   90.00
#
_symmetry.space_group_name_H-M   'P 1'
#
loop_
_entity.id
_entity.type
_entity.pdbx_description
1 polymer ?
#
loop_
_entity_poly.entity_id
_entity_poly.type
_entity_poly.pdbx_seq_one_letter_code
_entity_poly.pdbx_strand_id
1 'polypeptide(L)'
;MGQFSWCCQDTGERIVAGEYKTVYMTDNHGSSYEENCYEGYGKFGGKDYYELLAEMNGMGSNRDAGINLAFGLESDGHSKYPEGDNPNILHPSLTRQKGWYCGGQPPKSDPNQGFPEIYY
;
A
#
# COMPACT_ATOMS: atom_id res chain seq x y z
N MET A 1 -18.05 -5.36 -4.90
CA MET A 1 -17.04 -5.26 -3.84
C MET A 1 -16.24 -3.99 -4.09
N GLY A 2 -15.83 -3.26 -3.05
CA GLY A 2 -14.97 -2.07 -3.22
C GLY A 2 -13.54 -2.46 -3.56
N GLN A 3 -12.76 -1.51 -4.05
CA GLN A 3 -11.30 -1.62 -4.29
C GLN A 3 -10.61 -0.41 -3.66
N PHE A 4 -9.30 -0.48 -3.52
CA PHE A 4 -8.47 0.65 -3.10
C PHE A 4 -7.13 0.59 -3.80
N SER A 5 -6.45 1.73 -3.82
CA SER A 5 -5.15 1.82 -4.45
C SER A 5 -4.34 2.99 -3.89
N TRP A 6 -3.11 3.11 -4.39
CA TRP A 6 -2.16 4.15 -4.04
C TRP A 6 -1.52 4.75 -5.29
N CYS A 7 -0.75 5.81 -5.09
CA CYS A 7 0.23 6.30 -6.04
C CYS A 7 1.61 5.72 -5.74
N CYS A 8 2.37 5.39 -6.79
CA CYS A 8 3.78 5.05 -6.69
C CYS A 8 4.57 6.24 -6.12
N GLN A 9 5.45 5.99 -5.16
CA GLN A 9 6.16 7.04 -4.43
C GLN A 9 7.31 7.67 -5.25
N ASP A 10 7.85 6.94 -6.22
CA ASP A 10 8.92 7.39 -7.09
C ASP A 10 8.41 8.20 -8.29
N THR A 11 7.25 7.84 -8.85
CA THR A 11 6.70 8.51 -10.04
C THR A 11 5.48 9.40 -9.78
N GLY A 12 4.80 9.22 -8.64
CA GLY A 12 3.52 9.86 -8.35
C GLY A 12 2.35 9.29 -9.17
N GLU A 13 2.59 8.30 -10.03
CA GLU A 13 1.56 7.68 -10.85
C GLU A 13 0.61 6.82 -10.02
N ARG A 14 -0.67 6.88 -10.35
CA ARG A 14 -1.69 6.01 -9.78
C ARG A 14 -1.44 4.55 -10.17
N ILE A 15 -1.74 3.63 -9.25
CA ILE A 15 -1.77 2.20 -9.52
C ILE A 15 -3.22 1.85 -9.91
N VAL A 16 -3.50 1.74 -11.19
CA VAL A 16 -4.87 1.48 -11.68
C VAL A 16 -5.10 -0.04 -11.74
N ALA A 17 -6.26 -0.48 -11.25
CA ALA A 17 -6.62 -1.89 -11.26
C ALA A 17 -6.86 -2.37 -12.71
N GLY A 18 -6.29 -3.53 -13.06
CA GLY A 18 -6.38 -4.10 -14.40
C GLY A 18 -5.53 -3.41 -15.47
N GLU A 19 -4.76 -2.39 -15.10
CA GLU A 19 -3.77 -1.77 -16.00
C GLU A 19 -2.46 -2.56 -15.97
N TYR A 20 -1.94 -2.94 -17.14
CA TYR A 20 -0.65 -3.61 -17.27
C TYR A 20 0.50 -2.61 -17.03
N LYS A 21 0.85 -2.44 -15.75
CA LYS A 21 2.01 -1.66 -15.30
C LYS A 21 2.63 -2.33 -14.08
N THR A 22 3.94 -2.58 -14.17
CA THR A 22 4.69 -3.18 -13.07
C THR A 22 4.78 -2.24 -11.87
N VAL A 23 4.46 -2.75 -10.69
CA VAL A 23 4.67 -2.14 -9.38
C VAL A 23 5.49 -3.10 -8.54
N TYR A 24 6.46 -2.56 -7.82
CA TYR A 24 7.21 -3.29 -6.81
C TYR A 24 6.80 -2.80 -5.43
N MET A 25 6.37 -3.73 -4.59
CA MET A 25 6.23 -3.49 -3.16
C MET A 25 7.52 -3.90 -2.45
N THR A 26 8.19 -2.98 -1.77
CA THR A 26 9.50 -3.23 -1.14
C THR A 26 9.45 -3.02 0.38
N ASP A 27 9.99 -3.97 1.14
CA ASP A 27 10.10 -3.91 2.60
C ASP A 27 11.31 -3.10 3.08
N ASN A 28 11.46 -2.96 4.41
CA ASN A 28 12.58 -2.26 5.04
C ASN A 28 13.93 -3.01 4.99
N HIS A 29 13.94 -4.24 4.47
CA HIS A 29 15.12 -5.08 4.30
C HIS A 29 15.57 -5.20 2.83
N GLY A 30 14.81 -4.62 1.90
CA GLY A 30 15.07 -4.64 0.46
C GLY A 30 14.43 -5.81 -0.29
N SER A 31 13.61 -6.64 0.36
CA SER A 31 12.82 -7.66 -0.34
C SER A 31 11.72 -6.98 -1.16
N SER A 32 11.57 -7.37 -2.42
CA SER A 32 10.56 -6.80 -3.32
C SER A 32 9.60 -7.86 -3.84
N TYR A 33 8.32 -7.48 -3.93
CA TYR A 33 7.23 -8.26 -4.50
C TYR A 33 6.75 -7.57 -5.78
N GLU A 34 6.87 -8.26 -6.90
CA GLU A 34 6.55 -7.73 -8.23
C GLU A 34 5.08 -8.02 -8.60
N GLU A 35 4.36 -7.00 -9.03
CA GLU A 35 2.99 -7.11 -9.55
C GLU A 35 2.90 -6.43 -10.92
N ASN A 36 2.42 -7.14 -11.94
CA ASN A 36 2.38 -6.64 -13.31
C ASN A 36 1.00 -6.14 -13.74
N CYS A 37 -0.05 -6.58 -13.05
CA CYS A 37 -1.42 -6.17 -13.31
C CYS A 37 -2.19 -6.18 -11.99
N TYR A 38 -2.08 -5.09 -11.24
CA TYR A 38 -2.68 -4.99 -9.91
C TYR A 38 -4.21 -5.17 -9.97
N GLU A 39 -4.76 -5.96 -9.06
CA GLU A 39 -6.18 -6.32 -9.07
C GLU A 39 -7.07 -5.39 -8.24
N GLY A 40 -6.51 -4.45 -7.47
CA GLY A 40 -7.28 -3.51 -6.65
C GLY A 40 -7.42 -3.86 -5.16
N TYR A 41 -6.74 -4.90 -4.66
CA TYR A 41 -6.96 -5.46 -3.31
C TYR A 41 -5.72 -5.44 -2.39
N GLY A 42 -4.71 -4.64 -2.71
CA GLY A 42 -3.52 -4.47 -1.88
C GLY A 42 -2.53 -5.62 -1.94
N LYS A 43 -2.64 -6.50 -2.94
CA LYS A 43 -1.77 -7.66 -3.12
C LYS A 43 -0.79 -7.41 -4.24
N PHE A 44 0.51 -7.57 -3.96
CA PHE A 44 1.58 -7.42 -4.93
C PHE A 44 2.45 -8.68 -4.90
N GLY A 45 2.62 -9.37 -6.03
CA GLY A 45 3.49 -10.55 -6.11
C GLY A 45 3.11 -11.65 -5.11
N GLY A 46 1.82 -11.75 -4.76
CA GLY A 46 1.34 -12.71 -3.77
C GLY A 46 1.28 -12.22 -2.32
N LYS A 47 1.87 -11.07 -1.99
CA LYS A 47 1.95 -10.52 -0.62
C LYS A 47 0.95 -9.37 -0.42
N ASP A 48 0.17 -9.40 0.66
CA ASP A 48 -0.72 -8.30 1.04
C ASP A 48 0.08 -7.16 1.70
N TYR A 49 -0.26 -5.93 1.34
CA TYR A 49 0.40 -4.71 1.81
C TYR A 49 0.28 -4.54 3.33
N TYR A 50 -0.89 -4.77 3.91
CA TYR A 50 -1.11 -4.61 5.35
C TYR A 50 -0.52 -5.77 6.14
N GLU A 51 -0.49 -6.99 5.58
CA GLU A 51 0.27 -8.09 6.18
C GLU A 51 1.77 -7.76 6.26
N LEU A 52 2.35 -7.24 5.17
CA LEU A 52 3.76 -6.84 5.17
C LEU A 52 4.02 -5.68 6.13
N LEU A 53 3.15 -4.67 6.15
CA LEU A 53 3.23 -3.56 7.10
C LEU A 53 3.20 -4.07 8.55
N ALA A 54 2.33 -5.03 8.87
CA ALA A 54 2.28 -5.63 10.20
C ALA A 54 3.60 -6.35 10.55
N GLU A 55 4.17 -7.11 9.62
CA GLU A 55 5.46 -7.79 9.80
C GLU A 55 6.61 -6.80 10.05
N MET A 56 6.70 -5.75 9.24
CA MET A 56 7.71 -4.70 9.35
C MET A 56 7.66 -3.97 10.70
N ASN A 57 6.48 -3.95 11.34
CA ASN A 57 6.27 -3.32 12.64
C ASN A 57 6.15 -4.34 13.79
N GLY A 58 6.56 -5.60 13.58
CA GLY A 58 6.66 -6.60 14.65
C GLY A 58 5.33 -7.22 15.10
N MET A 59 4.25 -7.06 14.33
CA MET A 59 2.92 -7.62 14.62
C MET A 59 2.66 -8.98 13.96
N GLY A 60 3.63 -9.51 13.21
CA GLY A 60 3.49 -10.73 12.41
C GLY A 60 2.61 -10.53 11.17
N SER A 61 2.27 -11.63 10.47
CA SER A 61 1.50 -11.63 9.21
C SER A 61 -0.01 -11.45 9.43
N ASN A 62 -0.42 -10.46 10.22
CA ASN A 62 -1.82 -10.20 10.53
C ASN A 62 -2.30 -8.93 9.81
N ARG A 63 -3.11 -9.12 8.78
CA ARG A 63 -3.69 -8.04 7.97
C ARG A 63 -4.46 -7.01 8.81
N ASP A 64 -5.29 -7.45 9.74
CA ASP A 64 -6.11 -6.57 10.56
C ASP A 64 -5.25 -5.73 11.52
N ALA A 65 -4.17 -6.32 12.05
CA ALA A 65 -3.19 -5.58 12.84
C ALA A 65 -2.50 -4.50 12.00
N GLY A 66 -2.15 -4.80 10.75
CA GLY A 66 -1.57 -3.83 9.83
C GLY A 66 -2.51 -2.69 9.47
N ILE A 67 -3.79 -2.99 9.27
CA ILE A 67 -4.83 -1.97 9.05
C ILE A 67 -4.96 -1.08 10.30
N ASN A 68 -5.06 -1.68 11.49
CA ASN A 68 -5.18 -0.92 12.73
C ASN A 68 -3.98 0.01 12.95
N LEU A 69 -2.77 -0.44 12.60
CA LEU A 69 -1.56 0.40 12.64
C LEU A 69 -1.63 1.55 11.63
N ALA A 70 -1.96 1.24 10.38
CA ALA A 70 -1.98 2.23 9.28
C ALA A 70 -3.01 3.34 9.53
N PHE A 71 -4.19 2.99 10.03
CA PHE A 71 -5.29 3.93 10.26
C PHE A 71 -5.28 4.54 11.67
N GLY A 72 -4.55 3.93 12.62
CA GLY A 72 -4.50 4.36 14.02
C GLY A 72 -5.89 4.45 14.64
N LEU A 73 -6.61 3.32 14.66
CA LEU A 73 -7.97 3.28 15.21
C LEU A 73 -7.99 3.62 16.70
N GLU A 74 -8.81 4.61 17.05
CA GLU A 74 -9.06 5.02 18.43
C GLU A 74 -10.24 4.25 19.04
N SER A 75 -10.38 4.32 20.37
CA SER A 75 -11.39 3.54 21.11
C SER A 75 -12.84 3.89 20.77
N ASP A 76 -13.06 5.06 20.17
CA ASP A 76 -14.37 5.53 19.71
C ASP A 76 -14.69 5.13 18.25
N GLY A 77 -13.78 4.40 17.60
CA GLY A 77 -13.93 3.92 16.22
C GLY A 77 -13.45 4.91 15.16
N HIS A 78 -12.94 6.09 15.54
CA HIS A 78 -12.33 7.02 14.59
C HIS A 78 -10.92 6.59 14.20
N SER A 79 -10.56 6.83 12.93
CA SER A 79 -9.20 6.65 12.44
C SER A 79 -8.42 7.95 12.63
N LYS A 80 -7.30 7.90 13.34
CA LYS A 80 -6.38 9.04 13.46
C LYS A 80 -5.73 9.40 12.12
N TYR A 81 -5.56 8.41 11.25
CA TYR A 81 -4.96 8.51 9.92
C TYR A 81 -5.95 7.96 8.89
N PRO A 82 -6.99 8.73 8.50
CA PRO A 82 -8.09 8.24 7.68
C PRO A 82 -7.68 7.78 6.26
N GLU A 83 -6.49 8.16 5.79
CA GLU A 83 -5.91 7.72 4.52
C GLU A 83 -4.96 6.52 4.67
N GLY A 84 -4.83 5.96 5.89
CA GLY A 84 -3.91 4.86 6.18
C GLY A 84 -2.44 5.26 6.15
N ASP A 85 -2.15 6.52 6.46
CA ASP A 85 -0.86 7.20 6.27
C ASP A 85 -0.13 7.51 7.58
N ASN A 86 -0.27 6.66 8.60
CA ASN A 86 0.38 6.85 9.90
C ASN A 86 1.91 7.03 9.79
N PRO A 87 2.46 8.23 10.05
CA PRO A 87 3.88 8.50 9.84
C PRO A 87 4.78 7.91 10.94
N ASN A 88 4.21 7.30 11.98
CA ASN A 88 4.95 6.79 13.14
C ASN A 88 5.30 5.28 13.03
N ILE A 89 4.95 4.65 11.91
CA ILE A 89 5.21 3.23 11.65
C ILE A 89 5.95 3.08 10.33
N LEU A 90 6.49 1.88 10.08
CA LEU A 90 7.14 1.57 8.82
C LEU A 90 6.10 1.14 7.79
N HIS A 91 6.03 1.84 6.67
CA HIS A 91 5.23 1.43 5.51
C HIS A 91 6.09 0.70 4.47
N PRO A 92 5.53 -0.34 3.80
CA PRO A 92 6.10 -0.85 2.55
C PRO A 92 6.13 0.25 1.50
N SER A 93 7.14 0.23 0.63
CA SER A 93 7.23 1.17 -0.48
C SER A 93 6.58 0.63 -1.74
N LEU A 94 5.83 1.46 -2.46
CA LEU A 94 5.23 1.12 -3.75
C LEU A 94 5.90 1.97 -4.83
N THR A 95 6.65 1.33 -5.73
CA THR A 95 7.50 2.01 -6.71
C THR A 95 7.48 1.32 -8.08
N ARG A 96 7.95 2.02 -9.12
CA ARG A 96 8.28 1.43 -10.43
C ARG A 96 9.67 0.81 -10.45
N GLN A 97 10.54 1.20 -9.51
CA GLN A 97 11.87 0.65 -9.38
C GLN A 97 11.96 -0.46 -8.30
N LYS A 98 12.40 -1.65 -8.72
CA LYS A 98 12.66 -2.79 -7.83
C LYS A 98 13.71 -2.46 -6.76
N GLY A 99 13.47 -2.90 -5.53
CA GLY A 99 14.38 -2.73 -4.39
C GLY A 99 14.44 -1.31 -3.82
N TRP A 100 13.64 -0.38 -4.35
CA TRP A 100 13.61 0.98 -3.84
C TRP A 100 12.72 1.08 -2.60
N TYR A 101 13.31 1.44 -1.47
CA TYR A 101 12.61 1.65 -0.20
C TYR A 101 12.61 3.14 0.19
N CYS A 102 11.43 3.71 0.38
CA CYS A 102 11.18 5.10 0.73
C CYS A 102 11.30 5.39 2.24
N GLY A 103 12.14 4.63 2.96
CA GLY A 103 12.45 4.92 4.36
C GLY A 103 11.27 4.85 5.32
N GLY A 104 10.31 3.98 5.04
CA GLY A 104 9.11 3.76 5.88
C GLY A 104 8.00 4.78 5.69
N GLN A 105 8.15 5.72 4.77
CA GLN A 105 7.11 6.70 4.47
C GLN A 105 5.91 6.03 3.78
N PRO A 106 4.67 6.39 4.14
CA PRO A 106 3.47 5.85 3.51
C PRO A 106 3.37 6.25 2.03
N PRO A 107 2.90 5.36 1.15
CA PRO A 107 2.43 5.74 -0.18
C PRO A 107 1.13 6.53 -0.06
N LYS A 108 0.93 7.49 -0.96
CA LYS A 108 -0.29 8.29 -0.99
C LYS A 108 -1.47 7.46 -1.49
N SER A 109 -2.61 7.54 -0.83
CA SER A 109 -3.88 6.98 -1.30
C SER A 109 -4.26 7.49 -2.70
N ASP A 110 -4.73 6.61 -3.58
CA ASP A 110 -5.28 6.99 -4.88
C ASP A 110 -6.69 7.58 -4.66
N PRO A 111 -6.94 8.86 -5.01
CA PRO A 111 -8.26 9.48 -4.86
C PRO A 111 -9.38 8.75 -5.64
N ASN A 112 -9.01 8.04 -6.70
CA ASN A 112 -9.95 7.25 -7.50
C ASN A 112 -9.92 5.77 -7.13
N GLN A 113 -9.27 5.40 -6.02
CA GLN A 113 -9.26 4.04 -5.47
C GLN A 113 -8.84 2.94 -6.46
N GLY A 114 -8.02 3.26 -7.45
CA GLY A 114 -7.58 2.36 -8.52
C GLY A 114 -8.56 2.20 -9.67
N PHE A 115 -9.69 2.91 -9.69
CA PHE A 115 -10.62 2.85 -10.82
C PHE A 115 -10.04 3.60 -12.02
N PRO A 116 -10.17 3.06 -13.24
CA PRO A 116 -9.74 3.77 -14.44
C PRO A 116 -10.53 5.08 -14.59
N GLU A 117 -9.90 6.11 -15.14
CA GLU A 117 -10.61 7.32 -15.53
C GLU A 117 -11.54 6.98 -16.69
N ILE A 118 -12.84 7.01 -16.43
CA ILE A 118 -13.86 6.89 -17.46
C ILE A 118 -13.99 8.25 -18.14
N TYR A 119 -13.41 8.37 -19.33
CA TYR A 119 -13.70 9.49 -20.23
C TYR A 119 -15.03 9.21 -20.94
N TYR A 120 -16.02 10.08 -20.72
CA TYR A 120 -17.32 10.07 -21.40
C TYR A 120 -17.26 10.81 -22.74
#